data_AF-A0A2V6KE16-F1
#
_entry.id   AF-A0A2V6KE16-F1
#
_cell.length_a   1.000
_cell.length_b   1.000
_cell.length_c   1.000
_cell.angle_alpha   90.00
_cell.angle_beta   90.00
_cell.angle_gamma   90.00
#
_symmetry.space_group_name_H-M   'P 1'
#
loop_
_entity.id
_entity.type
_entity.pdbx_description
1 polymer ?
#
loop_
_entity_poly.entity_id
_entity_poly.type
_entity_poly.pdbx_seq_one_letter_code
_entity_poly.pdbx_strand_id
1 'polypeptide(L)'
;MLQQFNEKNRNLIVNINGQLVHRDKAGVSPFDSAVQGGDAVWEGLRLYNGRIFKLNEHLDRLERSARALSFAEIPSREKFIEEIKRTL
;
A
#
# COMPACT_ATOMS: atom_id res chain seq x y z
N MET A 1 8.82 -15.77 13.43
CA MET A 1 7.80 -14.82 12.93
C MET A 1 6.47 -15.21 13.57
N LEU A 2 5.83 -14.32 14.35
CA LEU A 2 4.62 -14.67 15.13
C LEU A 2 3.35 -14.83 14.27
N GLN A 3 3.41 -14.43 13.00
CA GLN A 3 2.29 -14.54 12.08
C GLN A 3 2.28 -15.93 11.42
N GLN A 4 1.22 -16.69 11.65
CA GLN A 4 0.97 -17.95 10.95
C GLN A 4 0.44 -17.66 9.54
N PHE A 5 0.72 -18.57 8.61
CA PHE A 5 0.18 -18.48 7.26
C PHE A 5 -1.34 -18.60 7.29
N ASN A 6 -2.03 -17.65 6.65
CA ASN A 6 -3.46 -17.71 6.45
C ASN A 6 -3.75 -18.17 5.02
N GLU A 7 -4.44 -19.30 4.86
CA GLU A 7 -4.82 -19.85 3.55
C GLU A 7 -5.61 -18.86 2.69
N LYS A 8 -6.39 -17.96 3.31
CA LYS A 8 -7.12 -16.90 2.59
C LYS A 8 -6.19 -15.92 1.87
N ASN A 9 -4.93 -15.84 2.30
CA ASN A 9 -3.93 -14.96 1.70
C ASN A 9 -3.14 -15.66 0.58
N ARG A 10 -3.48 -16.89 0.19
CA ARG A 10 -2.72 -17.66 -0.82
C ARG A 10 -2.66 -16.95 -2.17
N ASN A 11 -3.76 -16.35 -2.60
CA ASN A 11 -3.90 -15.77 -3.93
C ASN A 11 -3.99 -14.24 -3.92
N LEU A 12 -3.32 -13.58 -2.97
CA LEU A 12 -3.30 -12.12 -2.91
C LEU A 12 -2.66 -11.55 -4.18
N ILE A 13 -3.26 -10.46 -4.66
CA ILE A 13 -2.72 -9.62 -5.71
C ILE A 13 -2.06 -8.40 -5.06
N VAL A 14 -0.86 -8.07 -5.51
CA VAL A 14 -0.09 -6.93 -5.06
C VAL A 14 0.10 -5.99 -6.26
N ASN A 15 -0.11 -4.70 -6.05
CA ASN A 15 0.15 -3.68 -7.05
C ASN A 15 1.54 -3.09 -6.81
N ILE A 16 2.46 -3.24 -7.76
CA ILE A 16 3.81 -2.69 -7.70
C ILE A 16 4.06 -1.91 -8.99
N ASN A 17 4.32 -0.60 -8.87
CA ASN A 17 4.52 0.30 -10.02
C ASN A 17 3.40 0.20 -11.08
N GLY A 18 2.14 0.06 -10.63
CA GLY A 18 0.96 -0.04 -11.50
C GLY A 18 0.72 -1.43 -12.11
N GLN A 19 1.56 -2.42 -11.81
CA GLN A 19 1.41 -3.81 -12.24
C GLN A 19 0.79 -4.67 -11.13
N LEU A 20 -0.31 -5.36 -11.47
CA LEU A 20 -0.95 -6.33 -10.58
C LEU A 20 -0.26 -7.69 -10.71
N VAL A 21 0.35 -8.17 -9.64
CA VAL A 21 1.12 -9.42 -9.61
C VAL A 21 0.64 -10.33 -8.48
N HIS A 22 0.74 -11.64 -8.69
CA HIS A 22 0.50 -12.61 -7.62
C HIS A 22 1.56 -12.46 -6.53
N ARG A 23 1.18 -12.65 -5.25
CA ARG A 23 2.09 -12.50 -4.10
C ARG A 23 3.41 -13.28 -4.20
N ASP A 24 3.40 -14.44 -4.86
CA ASP A 24 4.62 -15.28 -5.02
C ASP A 24 5.63 -14.69 -6.01
N LYS A 25 5.22 -13.67 -6.77
CA LYS A 25 6.06 -12.92 -7.71
C LYS A 25 6.25 -11.46 -7.28
N ALA A 26 5.50 -11.01 -6.28
CA ALA A 26 5.59 -9.65 -5.75
C ALA A 26 6.94 -9.42 -5.08
N GLY A 27 7.60 -8.33 -5.44
CA GLY A 27 8.88 -7.95 -4.85
C GLY A 27 9.25 -6.51 -5.19
N VAL A 28 9.92 -5.86 -4.25
CA VAL A 28 10.61 -4.59 -4.46
C VAL A 28 12.12 -4.84 -4.38
N SER A 29 12.92 -3.92 -4.93
CA SER A 29 14.37 -4.04 -4.87
C SER A 29 14.85 -4.10 -3.41
N PRO A 30 15.81 -4.97 -3.06
CA PRO A 30 16.43 -4.91 -1.75
C PRO A 30 17.19 -3.60 -1.53
N PHE A 31 17.54 -2.86 -2.60
CA PHE A 31 18.21 -1.56 -2.53
C PHE A 31 17.23 -0.37 -2.51
N ASP A 32 15.92 -0.62 -2.43
CA ASP A 32 14.93 0.43 -2.20
C ASP A 32 15.13 1.05 -0.81
N SER A 33 14.96 2.37 -0.67
CA SER A 33 15.17 3.07 0.61
C SER A 33 14.19 2.60 1.69
N ALA A 34 12.98 2.17 1.31
CA ALA A 34 12.02 1.58 2.21
C ALA A 34 12.52 0.26 2.82
N VAL A 35 13.34 -0.51 2.09
CA VAL A 35 13.91 -1.78 2.55
C VAL A 35 15.20 -1.56 3.34
N GLN A 36 16.08 -0.69 2.85
CA GLN A 36 17.40 -0.44 3.46
C GLN A 36 17.30 0.32 4.78
N GLY A 37 16.41 1.32 4.84
CA GLY A 37 16.34 2.27 5.97
C GLY A 37 14.94 2.47 6.54
N GLY A 38 13.91 1.83 5.99
CA GLY A 38 12.53 2.07 6.40
C GLY A 38 12.01 3.45 5.98
N ASP A 39 12.62 4.09 4.98
CA ASP A 39 12.25 5.41 4.48
C ASP A 39 10.96 5.34 3.65
N ALA A 40 9.83 5.23 4.33
CA ALA A 40 8.51 5.08 3.74
C ALA A 40 7.40 5.53 4.70
N VAL A 41 6.23 5.78 4.13
CA VAL A 41 4.97 5.95 4.88
C VAL A 41 3.95 4.92 4.42
N TRP A 42 3.06 4.48 5.32
CA TRP A 42 2.07 3.46 5.00
C TRP A 42 0.77 3.66 5.77
N GLU A 43 -0.30 3.04 5.26
CA GLU A 43 -1.61 3.01 5.88
C GLU A 43 -2.18 1.59 5.92
N GLY A 44 -2.82 1.25 7.04
CA GLY A 44 -3.60 0.03 7.17
C GLY A 44 -5.07 0.31 6.88
N LEU A 45 -5.59 -0.19 5.77
CA LEU A 45 -6.99 -0.04 5.39
C LEU A 45 -7.82 -1.25 5.79
N ARG A 46 -9.07 -1.02 6.18
CA ARG A 46 -10.05 -2.08 6.43
C ARG A 46 -11.20 -1.99 5.44
N LEU A 47 -11.52 -3.11 4.81
CA LEU A 47 -12.62 -3.24 3.87
C LEU A 47 -13.79 -3.99 4.53
N TYR A 48 -14.97 -3.40 4.45
CA TYR A 48 -16.22 -4.00 4.91
C TYR A 48 -17.24 -3.94 3.78
N ASN A 49 -17.73 -5.10 3.34
CA ASN A 49 -18.76 -5.21 2.30
C ASN A 49 -18.46 -4.34 1.06
N GLY A 50 -17.21 -4.40 0.56
CA GLY A 50 -16.77 -3.65 -0.62
C GLY A 50 -16.52 -2.14 -0.39
N ARG A 51 -16.56 -1.66 0.86
CA ARG A 51 -16.29 -0.25 1.21
C ARG A 51 -15.12 -0.14 2.18
N ILE A 52 -14.21 0.78 1.90
CA ILE A 52 -13.07 1.06 2.78
C ILE A 52 -13.55 2.00 3.90
N PHE A 53 -13.32 1.61 5.14
CA PHE A 53 -13.67 2.42 6.30
C PHE A 53 -12.78 3.68 6.35
N LYS A 54 -13.40 4.86 6.36
CA LYS A 54 -12.72 6.18 6.50
C LYS A 54 -11.56 6.41 5.52
N LEU A 55 -11.76 6.03 4.25
CA LEU A 55 -10.72 6.12 3.22
C LEU A 55 -10.08 7.51 3.13
N ASN A 56 -10.89 8.57 3.13
CA ASN A 56 -10.37 9.93 2.99
C ASN A 56 -9.47 10.30 4.16
N GLU A 57 -9.86 9.99 5.40
CA GLU A 57 -9.06 10.27 6.59
C GLU A 57 -7.76 9.48 6.62
N HIS A 58 -7.76 8.24 6.10
CA HIS A 58 -6.52 7.47 5.90
C HIS A 58 -5.61 8.14 4.86
N LEU A 59 -6.15 8.59 3.72
CA LEU A 59 -5.35 9.28 2.69
C LEU A 59 -4.82 10.63 3.17
N ASP A 60 -5.59 11.38 3.95
CA ASP A 60 -5.14 12.65 4.56
C ASP A 60 -3.97 12.40 5.51
N ARG A 61 -4.01 11.30 6.28
CA ARG A 61 -2.90 10.93 7.17
C ARG A 61 -1.69 10.47 6.37
N LEU A 62 -1.86 9.67 5.32
CA LEU A 62 -0.77 9.23 4.44
C LEU A 62 -0.06 10.44 3.81
N GLU A 63 -0.83 11.37 3.24
CA GLU A 63 -0.31 12.58 2.61
C GLU A 63 0.44 13.45 3.63
N ARG A 64 -0.14 13.67 4.82
CA ARG A 64 0.53 14.44 5.89
C ARG A 64 1.83 13.77 6.33
N SER A 65 1.87 12.45 6.47
CA SER A 65 3.08 11.70 6.83
C SER A 65 4.15 11.81 5.73
N ALA A 66 3.77 11.68 4.45
CA ALA A 66 4.71 11.84 3.33
C ALA A 66 5.31 13.25 3.29
N ARG A 67 4.49 14.28 3.51
CA ARG A 67 4.97 15.67 3.63
C ARG A 67 5.90 15.87 4.83
N ALA A 68 5.61 15.25 5.97
CA ALA A 68 6.45 15.34 7.15
C ALA A 68 7.85 14.71 6.94
N LEU A 69 7.94 13.66 6.12
CA LEU A 69 9.21 13.07 5.70
C LEU A 69 9.82 13.73 4.46
N SER A 70 9.24 14.84 3.99
CA SER A 70 9.76 15.63 2.85
C SER A 70 9.87 14.86 1.53
N PHE A 71 8.95 13.91 1.27
CA PHE A 71 8.83 13.29 -0.06
C PHE A 71 8.57 14.37 -1.11
N ALA A 72 9.43 14.42 -2.15
CA ALA A 72 9.38 15.45 -3.18
C ALA A 72 8.13 15.33 -4.07
N GLU A 73 7.73 14.11 -4.39
CA GLU A 73 6.57 13.81 -5.23
C GLU A 73 5.60 12.91 -4.46
N ILE A 74 4.35 13.36 -4.38
CA ILE A 74 3.25 12.60 -3.76
C ILE A 74 2.16 12.45 -4.82
N PRO A 75 1.76 11.23 -5.20
CA PRO A 75 0.66 11.00 -6.13
C PRO A 75 -0.63 11.71 -5.71
N SER A 76 -1.49 12.04 -6.68
CA SER A 76 -2.78 12.65 -6.37
C SER A 76 -3.70 11.69 -5.60
N ARG A 77 -4.67 12.24 -4.87
CA ARG A 77 -5.67 11.46 -4.14
C ARG A 77 -6.45 10.54 -5.08
N GLU A 78 -6.78 11.02 -6.27
CA GLU A 78 -7.47 10.25 -7.31
C GLU A 78 -6.62 9.06 -7.75
N LYS A 79 -5.31 9.25 -7.90
CA LYS A 79 -4.40 8.18 -8.30
C LYS A 79 -4.31 7.09 -7.24
N PHE A 80 -4.21 7.45 -5.96
CA PHE A 80 -4.27 6.47 -4.88
C PHE A 80 -5.58 5.67 -4.89
N ILE A 81 -6.72 6.35 -5.03
CA ILE A 81 -8.03 5.70 -5.05
C ILE A 81 -8.16 4.76 -6.26
N GLU A 82 -7.70 5.17 -7.44
CA GLU A 82 -7.68 4.34 -8.64
C GLU A 82 -6.88 3.05 -8.42
N GLU A 83 -5.64 3.16 -7.93
CA GLU A 83 -4.76 2.00 -7.74
C GLU A 83 -5.24 1.07 -6.63
N ILE A 84 -5.85 1.60 -5.56
CA ILE A 84 -6.48 0.78 -4.52
C ILE A 84 -7.65 -0.01 -5.11
N LYS A 85 -8.53 0.63 -5.89
CA LYS A 85 -9.70 -0.04 -6.49
C LYS A 85 -9.31 -1.18 -7.41
N ARG A 86 -8.17 -1.08 -8.11
CA ARG A 86 -7.64 -2.15 -8.97
C ARG A 86 -7.27 -3.42 -8.20
N THR A 87 -7.17 -3.36 -6.88
CA THR A 87 -6.81 -4.51 -6.00
C THR A 87 -7.99 -5.14 -5.27
N LEU A 88 -9.20 -4.59 -5.44
CA LEU A 88 -10.45 -5.09 -4.83
C LEU A 88 -11.18 -6.04 -5.78
#